data_AF-Q5U7K7-F1
#
_entry.id   AF-Q5U7K7-F1
#
_cell.length_a   1.000
_cell.length_b   1.000
_cell.length_c   1.000
_cell.angle_alpha   90.00
_cell.angle_beta   90.00
_cell.angle_gamma   90.00
#
_symmetry.space_group_name_H-M   'P 1'
#
loop_
_entity.id
_entity.type
_entity.pdbx_description
1 polymer ?
#
loop_
_entity_poly.entity_id
_entity_poly.type
_entity_poly.pdbx_seq_one_letter_code
_entity_poly.pdbx_strand_id
1 'polypeptide(L)'
;SGKLENNQIPWRGDSALTDGKEAGLDLSKGMYDAGDHMKFTFPMAFTATVLAWSVLEYGDQMSAAKQLDPALDALKWITDSLSL
;
A
#
# COMPACT_ATOMS: atom_id res chain seq x y z
N SER A 1 6.71 -2.19 -1.46
CA SER A 1 7.63 -3.08 -0.73
C SER A 1 6.94 -4.40 -0.50
N GLY A 2 7.67 -5.50 -0.43
CA GLY A 2 7.13 -6.84 -0.16
C GLY A 2 7.03 -7.71 -1.40
N LYS A 3 6.40 -8.87 -1.24
CA LYS A 3 6.14 -9.81 -2.33
C LYS A 3 4.94 -9.33 -3.16
N LEU A 4 5.15 -9.00 -4.42
CA LEU A 4 4.10 -8.38 -5.23
C LEU A 4 3.04 -9.40 -5.67
N GLU A 5 1.77 -9.04 -5.53
CA GLU A 5 0.61 -9.84 -5.95
C GLU A 5 -0.05 -9.14 -7.15
N ASN A 6 -0.42 -9.90 -8.19
CA ASN A 6 -1.10 -9.39 -9.38
C ASN A 6 -0.44 -8.15 -10.03
N ASN A 7 0.89 -8.09 -10.00
CA ASN A 7 1.65 -6.92 -10.43
C ASN A 7 1.47 -6.59 -11.93
N GLN A 8 0.93 -5.41 -12.21
CA GLN A 8 0.78 -4.89 -13.58
C GLN A 8 1.97 -3.99 -14.01
N ILE A 9 2.93 -3.73 -13.11
CA ILE A 9 4.06 -2.85 -13.37
C ILE A 9 5.32 -3.70 -13.65
N PRO A 10 5.69 -3.95 -14.93
CA PRO A 10 6.66 -4.99 -15.30
C PRO A 10 8.09 -4.75 -14.81
N TRP A 11 8.43 -3.49 -14.50
CA TRP A 11 9.75 -3.12 -14.00
C TRP A 11 9.85 -3.15 -12.46
N ARG A 12 8.75 -3.47 -11.76
CA ARG A 12 8.73 -3.67 -10.31
C ARG A 12 8.81 -5.16 -9.99
N GLY A 13 9.63 -5.53 -9.00
CA GLY A 13 9.75 -6.89 -8.49
C GLY A 13 9.64 -6.94 -6.96
N ASP A 14 9.71 -8.16 -6.42
CA ASP A 14 9.72 -8.42 -4.99
C ASP A 14 10.88 -7.68 -4.30
N SER A 15 10.62 -7.05 -3.16
CA SER A 15 11.62 -6.25 -2.45
C SER A 15 11.41 -6.26 -0.93
N ALA A 16 12.49 -6.03 -0.17
CA ALA A 16 12.48 -5.90 1.30
C ALA A 16 11.71 -7.04 2.04
N LEU A 17 11.87 -8.27 1.55
CA LEU A 17 11.17 -9.46 2.05
C LEU A 17 11.57 -9.86 3.49
N THR A 18 12.62 -9.25 4.03
CA THR A 18 13.15 -9.54 5.37
C THR A 18 12.89 -8.44 6.39
N ASP A 19 12.16 -7.38 6.03
CA ASP A 19 11.83 -6.28 6.94
C ASP A 19 11.07 -6.81 8.16
N GLY A 20 11.50 -6.41 9.36
CA GLY A 20 10.88 -6.82 10.63
C GLY A 20 11.39 -8.15 11.21
N LYS A 21 12.18 -8.93 10.44
CA LYS A 21 12.66 -10.25 10.86
C LYS A 21 13.45 -10.23 12.17
N GLU A 22 14.25 -9.19 12.40
CA GLU A 22 15.02 -9.00 13.65
C GLU A 22 14.12 -8.83 14.89
N ALA A 23 12.91 -8.31 14.69
CA ALA A 23 11.89 -8.16 15.72
C ALA A 23 10.89 -9.33 15.76
N GLY A 24 11.06 -10.35 14.91
CA GLY A 24 10.12 -11.48 14.79
C GLY A 24 8.78 -11.10 14.15
N LEU A 25 8.73 -9.98 13.42
CA LEU A 25 7.53 -9.46 12.75
C LEU A 25 7.68 -9.57 11.23
N ASP A 26 6.57 -9.70 10.50
CA ASP A 26 6.56 -9.49 9.05
C ASP A 26 6.20 -8.04 8.76
N LEU A 27 7.22 -7.23 8.46
CA LEU A 27 7.07 -5.85 8.04
C LEU A 27 7.41 -5.68 6.55
N SER A 28 7.27 -6.73 5.73
CA SER A 28 7.68 -6.66 4.31
C SER A 28 6.75 -5.79 3.44
N LYS A 29 5.44 -5.79 3.72
CA LYS A 29 4.40 -5.05 2.96
C LYS A 29 4.46 -3.53 3.17
N GLY A 30 3.74 -2.78 2.33
CA GLY A 30 3.59 -1.32 2.44
C GLY A 30 4.27 -0.55 1.30
N MET A 31 4.37 0.76 1.48
CA MET A 31 4.87 1.70 0.46
C MET A 31 6.24 2.27 0.83
N TYR A 32 7.08 2.47 -0.18
CA TYR A 32 8.22 3.39 -0.04
C TYR A 32 7.69 4.81 -0.12
N ASP A 33 8.24 5.70 0.71
CA ASP A 33 7.67 7.03 0.94
C ASP A 33 7.78 7.94 -0.29
N ALA A 34 8.94 7.89 -0.97
CA ALA A 34 9.22 8.74 -2.12
C ALA A 34 10.15 8.05 -3.14
N GLY A 35 11.24 8.71 -3.54
CA GLY A 35 12.27 8.16 -4.44
C GLY A 35 13.33 7.32 -3.72
N ASP A 36 13.18 7.12 -2.41
CA ASP A 36 14.02 6.24 -1.61
C ASP A 36 13.33 4.88 -1.38
N HIS A 37 13.93 4.06 -0.53
CA HIS A 37 13.38 2.77 -0.11
C HIS A 37 12.96 2.77 1.36
N MET A 38 12.76 3.94 1.96
CA MET A 38 12.35 4.08 3.36
C MET A 38 10.84 3.95 3.48
N LYS A 39 10.40 3.33 4.58
CA LYS A 39 8.98 3.15 4.91
C LYS A 39 8.63 4.04 6.10
N PHE A 40 8.27 5.29 5.84
CA PHE A 40 7.84 6.20 6.88
C PHE A 40 6.35 6.00 7.20
N THR A 41 6.07 5.43 8.38
CA THR A 41 4.71 5.06 8.79
C THR A 41 3.76 6.27 8.87
N PHE A 42 4.24 7.44 9.28
CA PHE A 42 3.40 8.63 9.42
C PHE A 42 2.83 9.17 8.10
N PRO A 43 3.64 9.52 7.08
CA PRO A 43 3.13 9.92 5.77
C PRO A 43 2.36 8.79 5.06
N MET A 44 2.71 7.53 5.31
CA MET A 44 1.97 6.38 4.80
C MET A 44 0.55 6.29 5.40
N ALA A 45 0.41 6.45 6.71
CA ALA A 45 -0.90 6.47 7.39
C ALA A 45 -1.76 7.67 6.96
N PHE A 46 -1.13 8.84 6.75
CA PHE A 46 -1.81 9.98 6.15
C PHE A 46 -2.34 9.66 4.75
N THR A 47 -1.51 9.05 3.89
CA THR A 47 -1.91 8.63 2.54
C THR A 47 -3.08 7.65 2.56
N ALA A 48 -3.04 6.64 3.44
CA ALA A 48 -4.15 5.70 3.62
C ALA A 48 -5.44 6.41 4.05
N THR A 49 -5.34 7.39 4.95
CA THR A 49 -6.49 8.16 5.44
C THR A 49 -7.15 8.97 4.32
N VAL A 50 -6.35 9.69 3.52
CA VAL A 50 -6.86 10.48 2.40
C VAL A 50 -7.45 9.59 1.31
N LEU A 51 -6.84 8.43 1.03
CA LEU A 51 -7.39 7.47 0.06
C LEU A 51 -8.72 6.87 0.55
N ALA A 52 -8.80 6.46 1.81
CA ALA A 52 -10.03 5.95 2.41
C ALA A 52 -11.15 7.00 2.36
N TRP A 53 -10.85 8.25 2.71
CA TRP A 53 -11.83 9.34 2.59
C TRP A 53 -12.27 9.55 1.14
N SER A 54 -11.33 9.52 0.19
CA SER A 54 -11.66 9.67 -1.24
C SER A 54 -12.58 8.55 -1.74
N VAL A 55 -12.38 7.31 -1.28
CA VAL A 55 -13.27 6.18 -1.59
C VAL A 55 -14.66 6.37 -0.97
N LEU A 56 -14.75 6.88 0.27
CA LEU A 56 -16.04 7.16 0.91
C LEU A 56 -16.82 8.27 0.20
N GLU A 57 -16.14 9.32 -0.25
CA GLU A 57 -16.78 10.48 -0.88
C GLU A 57 -17.11 10.23 -2.36
N TYR A 58 -16.24 9.51 -3.08
CA TYR A 58 -16.29 9.39 -4.54
C TYR A 58 -16.33 7.94 -5.04
N GLY A 59 -16.71 6.99 -4.20
CA GLY A 59 -16.70 5.56 -4.52
C GLY A 59 -17.52 5.21 -5.77
N ASP A 60 -18.69 5.82 -5.95
CA ASP A 60 -19.55 5.61 -7.12
C ASP A 60 -18.88 6.08 -8.42
N GLN A 61 -18.21 7.23 -8.39
CA GLN A 61 -17.47 7.78 -9.52
C GLN A 61 -16.24 6.93 -9.84
N MET A 62 -15.53 6.45 -8.81
CA MET A 62 -14.43 5.50 -8.97
C MET A 62 -14.92 4.19 -9.59
N SER A 63 -16.09 3.70 -9.19
CA SER A 63 -16.72 2.50 -9.76
C SER A 63 -17.05 2.69 -11.23
N ALA A 64 -17.70 3.81 -11.58
CA ALA A 64 -17.98 4.17 -12.98
C ALA A 64 -16.70 4.28 -13.83
N ALA A 65 -15.59 4.73 -13.25
CA ALA A 65 -14.28 4.82 -13.88
C ALA A 65 -13.46 3.51 -13.83
N LYS A 66 -13.97 2.43 -13.23
CA LYS A 66 -13.26 1.16 -13.01
C LYS A 66 -11.96 1.31 -12.20
N GLN A 67 -11.95 2.25 -11.26
CA GLN A 67 -10.83 2.54 -10.35
C GLN A 67 -11.13 2.19 -8.90
N LEU A 68 -12.36 1.77 -8.56
CA LEU A 68 -12.72 1.43 -7.18
C LEU A 68 -11.93 0.22 -6.67
N ASP A 69 -11.88 -0.89 -7.41
CA ASP A 69 -11.14 -2.08 -6.97
C ASP A 69 -9.63 -1.82 -6.83
N PRO A 70 -8.94 -1.18 -7.80
CA PRO A 70 -7.54 -0.78 -7.61
C PRO A 70 -7.31 0.12 -6.39
N ALA A 71 -8.23 1.04 -6.10
CA ALA A 71 -8.14 1.92 -4.93
C ALA A 71 -8.29 1.13 -3.62
N LEU A 72 -9.23 0.18 -3.56
CA LEU A 72 -9.42 -0.71 -2.41
C LEU A 72 -8.23 -1.66 -2.21
N ASP A 73 -7.66 -2.20 -3.29
CA ASP A 73 -6.47 -3.04 -3.24
C ASP A 73 -5.25 -2.26 -2.73
N ALA A 74 -5.07 -1.03 -3.22
CA ALA A 74 -4.01 -0.13 -2.75
C ALA A 74 -4.20 0.23 -1.26
N LEU A 75 -5.43 0.58 -0.87
CA LEU A 75 -5.75 0.88 0.52
C LEU A 75 -5.46 -0.32 1.42
N LYS A 76 -5.92 -1.51 1.04
CA LYS A 76 -5.65 -2.77 1.74
C LYS A 76 -4.15 -3.03 1.87
N TRP A 77 -3.40 -2.86 0.79
CA TRP A 77 -1.94 -3.06 0.80
C TRP A 77 -1.24 -2.17 1.83
N ILE A 78 -1.66 -0.91 1.93
CA ILE A 78 -1.13 0.04 2.91
C ILE A 78 -1.55 -0.37 4.33
N THR A 79 -2.83 -0.61 4.56
CA THR A 79 -3.35 -0.90 5.91
C THR A 79 -2.87 -2.24 6.46
N ASP A 80 -2.65 -3.25 5.60
CA ASP A 80 -2.05 -4.53 5.98
C ASP A 80 -0.63 -4.33 6.54
N SER A 81 0.10 -3.30 6.10
CA SER A 81 1.44 -2.99 6.62
C SER A 81 1.46 -2.14 7.89
N LEU A 82 0.33 -1.48 8.20
CA LEU A 82 0.16 -0.66 9.40
C LEU A 82 -0.43 -1.45 10.57
N SER A 83 -1.07 -2.58 10.25
CA SER A 83 -1.68 -3.48 11.23
C SER A 83 -0.60 -4.45 11.73
N LEU A 84 -0.19 -4.30 12.99
CA LEU A 84 0.72 -5.22 13.68
C LEU A 84 0.06 -6.58 13.96
#